data_AF-A0A8C3SSK7-F1
#
_entry.id   AF-A0A8C3SSK7-F1
#
_cell.length_a   1.000
_cell.length_b   1.000
_cell.length_c   1.000
_cell.angle_alpha   90.00
_cell.angle_beta   90.00
_cell.angle_gamma   90.00
#
_symmetry.space_group_name_H-M   'P 1'
#
loop_
_entity.id
_entity.type
_entity.pdbx_description
1 polymer ?
#
loop_
_entity_poly.entity_id
_entity_poly.type
_entity_poly.pdbx_seq_one_letter_code
_entity_poly.pdbx_strand_id
1 'polypeptide(L)'
;MGRKGPPQAEGGCGAARPSLLWALPEELLLLICSYLDAQALGRLGQVCRRLRAFSGRDLLWRRLARACLNSGFTQLGADLAAGIPVKERVKVSQNWRHGRCRRETLLKWKRNLMPWMHLDGEYLYLSQAEVIRAYRFRSDSAGLQRHPQAIFSGHQEDVCRFVLASSHIVSGGGDGNIVLSKVHGSFSVKFSAHEQEVNCVDCQGGIIVSGSRDRTAKVWSLASGRAGHCLHTVQTEDRVWSIAISPLLSSFVTGTACCGHTSPLRIWDLESGQLATCLGTDFHRGAGVLDVVYETPSTLLSCGYDTYIRAWDLRASTRKCVMEWEEPHDSALYCVRSDGNHMIASGSAYYGVVRLWDKRQSRCLQSFSLSSPTSSPVYCLRFSTTHLYAALASALHALDFTAP
;
A
#
# COMPACT_ATOMS: atom_id res chain seq x y z
N MET A 1 79.22 13.23 -46.78
CA MET A 1 79.16 12.55 -45.46
C MET A 1 78.92 13.64 -44.43
N GLY A 2 77.71 14.04 -44.02
CA GLY A 2 76.56 13.27 -43.55
C GLY A 2 76.18 13.87 -42.19
N ARG A 3 75.54 15.04 -42.18
CA ARG A 3 75.12 15.78 -40.97
C ARG A 3 74.01 14.99 -40.24
N LYS A 4 74.20 14.75 -38.93
CA LYS A 4 73.17 14.21 -38.03
C LYS A 4 72.07 15.26 -37.82
N GLY A 5 70.85 14.96 -38.26
CA GLY A 5 69.63 15.60 -37.80
C GLY A 5 68.96 14.75 -36.71
N PRO A 6 68.29 15.35 -35.71
CA PRO A 6 67.55 14.62 -34.68
C PRO A 6 66.24 14.03 -35.25
N PRO A 7 65.65 13.00 -34.60
CA PRO A 7 64.52 12.26 -35.12
C PRO A 7 63.24 13.11 -35.15
N GLN A 8 62.42 12.83 -36.16
CA GLN A 8 61.11 13.41 -36.39
C GLN A 8 60.18 13.17 -35.20
N ALA A 9 59.48 14.23 -34.80
CA ALA A 9 58.32 14.15 -33.94
C ALA A 9 57.18 13.45 -34.72
N GLU A 10 56.78 12.27 -34.29
CA GLU A 10 55.51 11.67 -34.69
C GLU A 10 54.36 12.46 -34.05
N GLY A 11 53.91 13.48 -34.79
CA GLY A 11 52.58 14.04 -34.65
C GLY A 11 51.56 13.06 -35.24
N GLY A 12 50.54 12.71 -34.45
CA GLY A 12 49.45 11.87 -34.94
C GLY A 12 48.54 11.31 -33.87
N CYS A 13 48.16 12.12 -32.87
CA CYS A 13 47.04 11.77 -32.01
C CYS A 13 45.78 11.72 -32.89
N GLY A 14 45.36 10.52 -33.28
CA GLY A 14 44.14 10.31 -34.05
C GLY A 14 42.95 10.87 -33.30
N ALA A 15 42.50 12.06 -33.69
CA ALA A 15 41.26 12.64 -33.24
C ALA A 15 40.12 11.71 -33.66
N ALA A 16 39.64 10.89 -32.72
CA ALA A 16 38.44 10.09 -32.89
C ALA A 16 37.33 11.03 -33.36
N ARG A 17 36.77 10.77 -34.55
CA ARG A 17 35.60 11.48 -35.07
C ARG A 17 34.58 11.58 -33.93
N PRO A 18 34.08 12.78 -33.57
CA PRO A 18 33.02 12.86 -32.58
C PRO A 18 31.87 12.00 -33.10
N SER A 19 31.53 10.96 -32.35
CA SER A 19 30.39 10.10 -32.64
C SER A 19 29.19 10.99 -32.97
N LEU A 20 28.53 10.75 -34.10
CA LEU A 20 27.48 11.58 -34.70
C LEU A 20 26.38 11.98 -33.70
N LEU A 21 26.12 11.11 -32.72
CA LEU A 21 25.21 11.36 -31.62
C LEU A 21 25.60 12.55 -30.73
N TRP A 22 26.88 12.88 -30.58
CA TRP A 22 27.37 13.94 -29.67
C TRP A 22 27.43 15.32 -30.33
N ALA A 23 27.19 15.40 -31.65
CA ALA A 23 26.92 16.68 -32.30
C ALA A 23 25.49 17.18 -31.98
N LEU A 24 24.64 16.32 -31.39
CA LEU A 24 23.26 16.65 -31.07
C LEU A 24 23.17 17.41 -29.73
N PRO A 25 22.28 18.41 -29.64
CA PRO A 25 21.85 18.99 -28.38
C PRO A 25 21.39 17.92 -27.38
N GLU A 26 21.59 18.19 -26.09
CA GLU A 26 21.26 17.28 -24.99
C GLU A 26 19.78 16.85 -25.02
N GLU A 27 18.89 17.75 -25.41
CA GLU A 27 17.45 17.51 -25.54
C GLU A 27 17.12 16.46 -26.60
N LEU A 28 17.80 16.51 -27.75
CA LEU A 28 17.63 15.51 -28.81
C LEU A 28 18.18 14.15 -28.38
N LEU A 29 19.28 14.14 -27.63
CA LEU A 29 19.83 12.91 -27.08
C LEU A 29 18.87 12.29 -26.04
N LEU A 30 18.25 13.12 -25.19
CA LEU A 30 17.21 12.68 -24.25
C LEU A 30 15.99 12.12 -25.00
N LEU A 31 15.55 12.80 -26.06
CA LEU A 31 14.43 12.35 -26.88
C LEU A 31 14.72 11.01 -27.57
N ILE A 32 15.88 10.86 -28.21
CA ILE A 32 16.30 9.60 -28.84
C ILE A 32 16.37 8.48 -27.80
N CYS A 33 16.99 8.75 -26.65
CA CYS A 33 17.12 7.77 -25.58
C CYS A 33 15.79 7.47 -24.88
N SER A 34 14.78 8.34 -24.99
CA SER A 34 13.43 8.11 -24.43
C SER A 34 12.65 6.99 -25.14
N TYR A 35 13.10 6.57 -26.33
CA TYR A 35 12.56 5.43 -27.07
C TYR A 35 13.25 4.10 -26.72
N LEU A 36 14.35 4.14 -25.95
CA LEU A 36 15.08 2.94 -25.55
C LEU A 36 14.39 2.27 -24.35
N ASP A 37 14.46 0.95 -24.31
CA ASP A 37 14.03 0.18 -23.14
C ASP A 37 15.10 0.19 -22.03
N ALA A 38 14.73 -0.33 -20.86
CA ALA A 38 15.62 -0.37 -19.70
C ALA A 38 16.94 -1.14 -20.00
N GLN A 39 16.87 -2.19 -20.80
CA GLN A 39 18.03 -3.01 -21.14
C GLN A 39 18.98 -2.28 -22.09
N ALA A 40 18.45 -1.62 -23.13
CA ALA A 40 19.23 -0.82 -24.07
C ALA A 40 19.86 0.38 -23.37
N LEU A 41 19.15 1.08 -22.46
CA LEU A 41 19.74 2.13 -21.62
C LEU A 41 20.87 1.60 -20.73
N GLY A 42 20.73 0.39 -20.19
CA GLY A 42 21.77 -0.30 -19.45
C GLY A 42 23.02 -0.57 -20.29
N ARG A 43 22.84 -1.09 -21.51
CA ARG A 43 23.94 -1.33 -22.47
C ARG A 43 24.59 -0.04 -22.94
N LEU A 44 23.80 1.02 -23.19
CA LEU A 44 24.29 2.35 -23.54
C LEU A 44 25.26 2.88 -22.47
N GLY A 45 24.92 2.70 -21.19
CA GLY A 45 25.78 3.09 -20.07
C GLY A 45 27.11 2.34 -19.99
N GLN A 46 27.28 1.22 -20.70
CA GLN A 46 28.53 0.44 -20.74
C GLN A 46 29.49 0.92 -21.83
N VAL A 47 29.03 1.72 -22.78
CA VAL A 47 29.82 2.14 -23.96
C VAL A 47 30.95 3.11 -23.56
N CYS A 48 30.67 4.13 -22.75
CA CYS A 48 31.69 5.07 -22.27
C CYS A 48 31.29 5.77 -20.96
N ARG A 49 32.25 6.38 -20.25
CA ARG A 49 32.01 7.07 -18.96
C ARG A 49 30.96 8.18 -19.06
N ARG A 50 30.94 8.94 -20.16
CA ARG A 50 29.94 10.00 -20.39
C ARG A 50 28.54 9.43 -20.57
N LEU A 51 28.38 8.36 -21.35
CA LEU A 51 27.10 7.67 -21.51
C LEU A 51 26.65 6.97 -20.22
N ARG A 52 27.58 6.48 -19.41
CA ARG A 52 27.28 5.98 -18.07
C ARG A 52 26.67 7.06 -17.19
N ALA A 53 27.23 8.28 -17.21
CA ALA A 53 26.67 9.41 -16.47
C ALA A 53 25.31 9.86 -17.04
N PHE A 54 25.18 9.93 -18.37
CA PHE A 54 23.94 10.32 -19.04
C PHE A 54 22.79 9.32 -18.79
N SER A 55 23.05 8.02 -18.96
CA SER A 55 22.10 6.93 -18.64
C SER A 55 21.81 6.79 -17.14
N GLY A 56 22.52 7.53 -16.28
CA GLY A 56 22.22 7.63 -14.86
C GLY A 56 21.15 8.67 -14.53
N ARG A 57 20.78 9.55 -15.47
CA ARG A 57 19.86 10.66 -15.21
C ARG A 57 18.42 10.20 -15.14
N ASP A 58 17.72 10.61 -14.08
CA ASP A 58 16.34 10.19 -13.79
C ASP A 58 15.31 10.54 -14.88
N LEU A 59 15.52 11.63 -15.63
CA LEU A 59 14.60 12.05 -16.70
C LEU A 59 14.36 10.96 -17.75
N LEU A 60 15.40 10.19 -18.09
CA LEU A 60 15.29 9.07 -19.04
C LEU A 60 14.43 7.93 -18.50
N TRP A 61 14.50 7.71 -17.18
CA TRP A 61 13.86 6.57 -16.53
C TRP A 61 12.43 6.87 -16.09
N ARG A 62 12.02 8.15 -15.97
CA ARG A 62 10.66 8.53 -15.52
C ARG A 62 9.56 7.90 -16.38
N ARG A 63 9.71 7.90 -17.70
CA ARG A 63 8.74 7.27 -18.61
C ARG A 63 8.62 5.77 -18.35
N LEU A 64 9.76 5.08 -18.24
CA LEU A 64 9.79 3.64 -17.95
C LEU A 64 9.22 3.34 -16.56
N ALA A 65 9.57 4.15 -15.55
CA ALA A 65 9.12 3.98 -14.18
C ALA A 65 7.60 4.09 -14.05
N ARG A 66 6.94 4.99 -14.77
CA ARG A 66 5.47 5.10 -14.77
C ARG A 66 4.77 3.83 -15.25
N ALA A 67 5.39 3.07 -16.16
CA ALA A 67 4.87 1.80 -16.65
C ALA A 67 5.27 0.59 -15.79
N CYS A 68 6.18 0.79 -14.83
CA CYS A 68 6.71 -0.24 -13.94
C CYS A 68 5.78 -0.46 -12.73
N LEU A 69 5.82 -1.67 -12.17
CA LEU A 69 5.07 -2.00 -10.94
C LEU A 69 5.76 -1.39 -9.71
N ASN A 70 4.98 -0.78 -8.80
CA ASN A 70 5.47 -0.27 -7.51
C ASN A 70 6.75 0.59 -7.61
N SER A 71 6.81 1.45 -8.63
CA SER A 71 7.94 2.36 -8.86
C SER A 71 7.85 3.66 -8.05
N GLY A 72 6.81 3.81 -7.20
CA GLY A 72 6.55 5.04 -6.44
C GLY A 72 5.89 6.15 -7.25
N PHE A 73 5.51 5.91 -8.51
CA PHE A 73 4.71 6.84 -9.29
C PHE A 73 3.24 6.44 -9.23
N THR A 74 2.36 7.41 -8.95
CA THR A 74 0.90 7.23 -9.07
C THR A 74 0.44 7.33 -10.52
N GLN A 75 -0.81 6.96 -10.81
CA GLN A 75 -1.40 7.14 -12.15
C GLN A 75 -1.34 8.60 -12.65
N LEU A 76 -1.49 9.57 -11.74
CA LEU A 76 -1.38 11.00 -12.06
C LEU A 76 0.07 11.48 -12.24
N GLY A 77 1.05 10.59 -12.04
CA GLY A 77 2.47 10.86 -12.22
C GLY A 77 3.15 11.55 -11.04
N ALA A 78 2.51 11.62 -9.87
CA ALA A 78 3.12 12.12 -8.64
C ALA A 78 4.22 11.15 -8.17
N ASP A 79 5.36 11.69 -7.74
CA ASP A 79 6.49 10.91 -7.25
C ASP A 79 6.44 10.79 -5.72
N LEU A 80 6.02 9.63 -5.22
CA LEU A 80 5.93 9.32 -3.79
C LEU A 80 7.26 8.87 -3.18
N ALA A 81 8.27 8.60 -4.01
CA ALA A 81 9.55 8.04 -3.60
C ALA A 81 10.73 8.86 -4.14
N ALA A 82 10.60 10.19 -4.08
CA ALA A 82 11.60 11.14 -4.60
C ALA A 82 13.00 10.96 -3.97
N GLY A 83 13.11 10.35 -2.78
CA GLY A 83 14.38 10.05 -2.12
C GLY A 83 15.18 8.90 -2.76
N ILE A 84 14.59 8.12 -3.67
CA ILE A 84 15.24 6.99 -4.34
C ILE A 84 15.44 7.33 -5.82
N PRO A 85 16.64 7.17 -6.41
CA PRO A 85 16.86 7.39 -7.84
C PRO A 85 15.90 6.57 -8.71
N VAL A 86 15.33 7.18 -9.76
CA VAL A 86 14.31 6.54 -10.62
C VAL A 86 14.87 5.28 -11.28
N LYS A 87 16.14 5.29 -11.66
CA LYS A 87 16.82 4.13 -12.23
C LYS A 87 16.82 2.92 -11.28
N GLU A 88 17.11 3.13 -9.99
CA GLU A 88 17.08 2.06 -8.99
C GLU A 88 15.65 1.56 -8.77
N ARG A 89 14.66 2.46 -8.80
CA ARG A 89 13.24 2.07 -8.70
C ARG A 89 12.80 1.18 -9.86
N VAL A 90 13.23 1.47 -11.09
CA VAL A 90 12.97 0.61 -12.27
C VAL A 90 13.63 -0.77 -12.10
N LYS A 91 14.85 -0.81 -11.56
CA LYS A 91 15.55 -2.08 -11.28
C LYS A 91 14.80 -2.90 -10.22
N VAL A 92 14.41 -2.29 -9.10
CA VAL A 92 13.61 -2.94 -8.04
C VAL A 92 12.27 -3.42 -8.58
N SER A 93 11.61 -2.64 -9.45
CA SER A 93 10.36 -3.07 -10.10
C SER A 93 10.50 -4.38 -10.90
N GLN A 94 11.67 -4.65 -11.49
CA GLN A 94 11.91 -5.94 -12.13
C GLN A 94 11.90 -7.09 -11.12
N ASN A 95 12.42 -6.86 -9.91
CA ASN A 95 12.39 -7.86 -8.84
C ASN A 95 10.95 -8.14 -8.39
N TRP A 96 10.13 -7.10 -8.22
CA TRP A 96 8.69 -7.25 -7.97
C TRP A 96 8.00 -8.07 -9.06
N ARG A 97 8.26 -7.75 -10.33
CA ARG A 97 7.65 -8.44 -11.48
C ARG A 97 8.01 -9.92 -11.55
N HIS A 98 9.26 -10.27 -11.25
CA HIS A 98 9.76 -11.64 -11.34
C HIS A 98 9.71 -12.40 -10.01
N GLY A 99 9.18 -11.79 -8.95
CA GLY A 99 9.09 -12.42 -7.62
C GLY A 99 10.45 -12.67 -6.96
N ARG A 100 11.48 -11.90 -7.32
CA ARG A 100 12.82 -12.01 -6.73
C ARG A 100 12.87 -11.19 -5.46
N CYS A 101 12.93 -11.85 -4.31
CA CYS A 101 13.03 -11.17 -3.02
C CYS A 101 13.73 -12.04 -1.98
N ARG A 102 14.36 -11.38 -1.01
CA ARG A 102 14.81 -12.00 0.22
C ARG A 102 13.67 -12.01 1.24
N ARG A 103 13.48 -13.13 1.91
CA ARG A 103 12.41 -13.30 2.93
C ARG A 103 12.99 -13.22 4.32
N GLU A 104 12.39 -12.42 5.18
CA GLU A 104 12.82 -12.25 6.57
C GLU A 104 11.62 -12.31 7.52
N THR A 105 11.85 -12.85 8.71
CA THR A 105 10.87 -12.74 9.81
C THR A 105 11.37 -11.67 10.77
N LEU A 106 10.64 -10.56 10.86
CA LEU A 106 11.03 -9.40 11.66
C LEU A 106 10.71 -9.59 13.14
N LEU A 107 9.49 -10.06 13.43
CA LEU A 107 8.99 -10.28 14.78
C LEU A 107 8.23 -11.61 14.84
N LYS A 108 8.33 -12.29 15.98
CA LYS A 108 7.52 -13.46 16.32
C LYS A 108 6.94 -13.26 17.71
N TRP A 109 5.72 -13.75 17.93
CA TRP A 109 5.07 -13.72 19.23
C TRP A 109 4.33 -15.05 19.48
N LYS A 110 4.06 -15.35 20.76
CA LYS A 110 3.64 -16.69 21.20
C LYS A 110 2.14 -16.96 21.04
N ARG A 111 1.30 -15.92 21.15
CA ARG A 111 -0.16 -16.05 21.09
C ARG A 111 -0.66 -15.70 19.70
N ASN A 112 -1.68 -16.40 19.20
CA ASN A 112 -2.28 -16.00 17.93
C ASN A 112 -3.08 -14.71 18.11
N LEU A 113 -2.83 -13.73 17.25
CA LEU A 113 -3.47 -12.42 17.24
C LEU A 113 -4.04 -12.14 15.85
N MET A 114 -4.88 -11.12 15.72
CA MET A 114 -5.30 -10.54 14.43
C MET A 114 -4.65 -9.16 14.26
N PRO A 115 -3.35 -9.10 13.93
CA PRO A 115 -2.61 -7.85 13.89
C PRO A 115 -3.01 -6.95 12.72
N TRP A 116 -3.06 -5.66 13.02
CA TRP A 116 -3.15 -4.59 12.06
C TRP A 116 -1.83 -3.81 12.02
N MET A 117 -1.46 -3.27 10.87
CA MET A 117 -0.23 -2.47 10.75
C MET A 117 -0.40 -1.22 9.91
N HIS A 118 0.46 -0.23 10.20
CA HIS A 118 0.59 0.99 9.42
C HIS A 118 2.06 1.39 9.31
N LEU A 119 2.48 1.83 8.13
CA LEU A 119 3.82 2.37 7.87
C LEU A 119 3.73 3.89 7.82
N ASP A 120 4.67 4.57 8.47
CA ASP A 120 4.80 6.02 8.40
C ASP A 120 6.28 6.40 8.44
N GLY A 121 6.84 6.64 7.25
CA GLY A 121 8.27 6.86 7.06
C GLY A 121 9.12 5.74 7.67
N GLU A 122 9.91 6.10 8.68
CA GLU A 122 10.84 5.19 9.39
C GLU A 122 10.16 4.36 10.50
N TYR A 123 8.85 4.52 10.68
CA TYR A 123 8.08 3.89 11.74
C TYR A 123 7.11 2.84 11.22
N LEU A 124 7.06 1.70 11.92
CA LEU A 124 6.06 0.66 11.79
C LEU A 124 5.21 0.63 13.05
N TYR A 125 3.93 0.92 12.90
CA TYR A 125 2.94 0.74 13.96
C TYR A 125 2.29 -0.63 13.78
N LEU A 126 2.19 -1.39 14.86
CA LEU A 126 1.65 -2.75 14.86
C LEU A 126 0.73 -2.93 16.07
N SER A 127 -0.51 -3.38 15.83
CA SER A 127 -1.38 -3.80 16.93
C SER A 127 -0.97 -5.19 17.41
N GLN A 128 -0.89 -5.34 18.73
CA GLN A 128 -0.54 -6.59 19.39
C GLN A 128 -1.40 -6.73 20.63
N ALA A 129 -2.53 -7.41 20.47
CA ALA A 129 -3.60 -7.49 21.46
C ALA A 129 -4.15 -6.09 21.79
N GLU A 130 -4.20 -5.72 23.07
CA GLU A 130 -4.82 -4.48 23.56
C GLU A 130 -3.99 -3.20 23.35
N VAL A 131 -2.77 -3.34 22.81
CA VAL A 131 -1.84 -2.20 22.61
C VAL A 131 -1.38 -2.06 21.16
N ILE A 132 -1.03 -0.84 20.79
CA ILE A 132 -0.34 -0.52 19.55
C ILE A 132 1.12 -0.21 19.89
N ARG A 133 2.05 -0.89 19.22
CA ARG A 133 3.49 -0.69 19.40
C ARG A 133 4.08 -0.02 18.17
N ALA A 134 4.86 1.05 18.37
CA ALA A 134 5.61 1.71 17.33
C ALA A 134 7.06 1.21 17.34
N TYR A 135 7.49 0.65 16.22
CA TYR A 135 8.85 0.18 15.99
C TYR A 135 9.53 1.09 14.98
N ARG A 136 10.84 1.27 15.13
CA ARG A 136 11.65 2.05 14.19
C ARG A 136 12.49 1.12 13.31
N PHE A 137 12.60 1.42 12.02
CA PHE A 137 13.55 0.75 11.14
C PHE A 137 14.99 1.18 11.46
N ARG A 138 15.97 0.29 11.24
CA ARG A 138 17.39 0.64 11.40
C ARG A 138 17.85 1.41 10.15
N SER A 139 18.70 2.42 10.35
CA SER A 139 19.25 3.24 9.27
C SER A 139 20.10 2.43 8.28
N ASP A 140 20.79 1.40 8.77
CA ASP A 140 21.86 0.72 8.04
C ASP A 140 21.42 -0.64 7.46
N SER A 141 20.23 -1.10 7.81
CA SER A 141 19.64 -2.36 7.35
C SER A 141 18.12 -2.23 7.46
N ALA A 142 17.36 -2.73 6.48
CA ALA A 142 15.90 -2.77 6.53
C ALA A 142 15.30 -3.61 7.70
N GLY A 143 16.16 -4.06 8.62
CA GLY A 143 15.80 -4.75 9.84
C GLY A 143 15.10 -3.82 10.83
N LEU A 144 14.08 -4.37 11.49
CA LEU A 144 13.29 -3.69 12.50
C LEU A 144 14.02 -3.69 13.85
N GLN A 145 14.00 -2.57 14.57
CA GLN A 145 14.41 -2.56 15.98
C GLN A 145 13.46 -3.44 16.79
N ARG A 146 13.99 -4.39 17.57
CA ARG A 146 13.17 -5.35 18.32
C ARG A 146 12.39 -4.73 19.48
N HIS A 147 12.91 -3.64 20.05
CA HIS A 147 12.24 -2.92 21.13
C HIS A 147 11.34 -1.82 20.54
N PRO A 148 10.08 -1.74 20.98
CA PRO A 148 9.20 -0.65 20.56
C PRO A 148 9.71 0.67 21.13
N GLN A 149 9.68 1.73 20.31
CA GLN A 149 10.04 3.09 20.74
C GLN A 149 8.89 3.75 21.51
N ALA A 150 7.64 3.41 21.17
CA ALA A 150 6.45 3.88 21.87
C ALA A 150 5.40 2.77 21.98
N ILE A 151 4.59 2.82 23.03
CA ILE A 151 3.49 1.90 23.29
C ILE A 151 2.25 2.75 23.58
N PHE A 152 1.19 2.53 22.82
CA PHE A 152 -0.10 3.19 22.99
C PHE A 152 -1.08 2.17 23.59
N SER A 153 -1.57 2.46 24.79
CA SER A 153 -2.51 1.64 25.54
C SER A 153 -3.80 2.41 25.82
N GLY A 154 -4.89 1.68 26.08
CA GLY A 154 -6.19 2.26 26.42
C GLY A 154 -7.38 1.33 26.19
N HIS A 155 -7.22 0.33 25.32
CA HIS A 155 -8.23 -0.71 25.13
C HIS A 155 -8.15 -1.77 26.23
N GLN A 156 -9.29 -2.39 26.52
CA GLN A 156 -9.39 -3.52 27.46
C GLN A 156 -9.38 -4.88 26.74
N GLU A 157 -9.64 -4.87 25.44
CA GLU A 157 -9.57 -6.02 24.55
C GLU A 157 -8.68 -5.70 23.34
N ASP A 158 -8.57 -6.67 22.41
CA ASP A 158 -7.73 -6.56 21.22
C ASP A 158 -8.09 -5.33 20.36
N VAL A 159 -7.06 -4.63 19.88
CA VAL A 159 -7.20 -3.56 18.88
C VAL A 159 -7.49 -4.18 17.52
N CYS A 160 -8.73 -4.08 17.07
CA CYS A 160 -9.20 -4.64 15.80
C CYS A 160 -8.66 -3.86 14.60
N ARG A 161 -8.66 -2.52 14.67
CA ARG A 161 -8.21 -1.64 13.58
C ARG A 161 -7.70 -0.32 14.14
N PHE A 162 -6.69 0.26 13.50
CA PHE A 162 -6.27 1.63 13.77
C PHE A 162 -5.80 2.34 12.48
N VAL A 163 -5.86 3.67 12.52
CA VAL A 163 -5.42 4.58 11.46
C VAL A 163 -4.57 5.69 12.06
N LEU A 164 -3.53 6.10 11.34
CA LEU A 164 -2.73 7.27 11.67
C LEU A 164 -3.32 8.50 10.97
N ALA A 165 -3.87 9.41 11.77
CA ALA A 165 -4.07 10.79 11.37
C ALA A 165 -2.78 11.58 11.63
N SER A 166 -2.59 12.71 10.94
CA SER A 166 -1.34 13.51 10.94
C SER A 166 -0.64 13.72 12.28
N SER A 167 -1.37 13.76 13.39
CA SER A 167 -0.82 13.89 14.75
C SER A 167 -1.37 12.89 15.77
N HIS A 168 -2.33 12.06 15.37
CA HIS A 168 -3.10 11.19 16.27
C HIS A 168 -3.24 9.79 15.69
N ILE A 169 -3.24 8.79 16.56
CA ILE A 169 -3.64 7.42 16.27
C ILE A 169 -5.10 7.28 16.68
N VAL A 170 -5.96 6.86 15.77
CA VAL A 170 -7.35 6.50 16.07
C VAL A 170 -7.46 4.99 16.02
N SER A 171 -7.84 4.37 17.13
CA SER A 171 -7.96 2.91 17.25
C SER A 171 -9.35 2.50 17.71
N GLY A 172 -9.87 1.43 17.11
CA GLY A 172 -11.08 0.72 17.53
C GLY A 172 -10.71 -0.63 18.10
N GLY A 173 -11.32 -1.00 19.23
CA GLY A 173 -11.06 -2.26 19.93
C GLY A 173 -12.29 -3.16 20.05
N GLY A 174 -12.03 -4.41 20.47
CA GLY A 174 -13.07 -5.38 20.83
C GLY A 174 -13.96 -4.87 21.97
N ASP A 175 -13.43 -3.97 22.80
CA ASP A 175 -14.11 -3.37 23.95
C ASP A 175 -15.20 -2.33 23.57
N GLY A 176 -15.56 -2.20 22.29
CA GLY A 176 -16.58 -1.25 21.80
C GLY A 176 -16.16 0.22 21.84
N ASN A 177 -14.91 0.50 22.22
CA ASN A 177 -14.41 1.85 22.41
C ASN A 177 -13.55 2.31 21.25
N ILE A 178 -13.50 3.63 21.08
CA ILE A 178 -12.49 4.30 20.25
C ILE A 178 -11.51 5.01 21.18
N VAL A 179 -10.22 4.83 20.91
CA VAL A 179 -9.14 5.51 21.61
C VAL A 179 -8.40 6.40 20.62
N LEU A 180 -8.28 7.68 20.96
CA LEU A 180 -7.40 8.62 20.29
C LEU A 180 -6.14 8.82 21.11
N SER A 181 -4.99 8.54 20.53
CA SER A 181 -3.69 8.75 21.16
C SER A 181 -2.85 9.71 20.34
N LYS A 182 -2.23 10.72 20.96
CA LYS A 182 -1.30 11.61 20.26
C LYS A 182 -0.01 10.86 19.95
N VAL A 183 0.48 10.94 18.71
CA VAL A 183 1.73 10.25 18.29
C VAL A 183 2.94 10.78 19.06
N HIS A 184 2.99 12.11 19.26
CA HIS A 184 4.00 12.79 20.04
C HIS A 184 3.38 13.42 21.29
N GLY A 185 3.32 12.64 22.37
CA GLY A 185 2.85 13.09 23.68
C GLY A 185 2.24 11.96 24.49
N SER A 186 1.76 12.28 25.68
CA SER A 186 1.07 11.34 26.59
C SER A 186 -0.46 11.45 26.54
N PHE A 187 -1.00 12.32 25.68
CA PHE A 187 -2.42 12.57 25.62
C PHE A 187 -3.15 11.41 24.93
N SER A 188 -4.09 10.81 25.66
CA SER A 188 -5.03 9.85 25.11
C SER A 188 -6.45 10.16 25.60
N VAL A 189 -7.42 9.99 24.72
CA VAL A 189 -8.85 10.11 25.04
C VAL A 189 -9.55 8.85 24.59
N LYS A 190 -10.35 8.29 25.49
CA LYS A 190 -11.18 7.13 25.25
C LYS A 190 -12.64 7.54 25.32
N PHE A 191 -13.45 7.05 24.38
CA PHE A 191 -14.90 7.16 24.47
C PHE A 191 -15.59 5.89 23.99
N SER A 192 -16.76 5.62 24.57
CA SER A 192 -17.61 4.50 24.19
C SER A 192 -18.33 4.84 22.90
N ALA A 193 -18.03 4.07 21.85
CA ALA A 193 -18.52 4.32 20.52
C ALA A 193 -19.68 3.38 20.17
N HIS A 194 -19.55 2.10 20.52
CA HIS A 194 -20.43 1.02 20.09
C HIS A 194 -20.70 0.03 21.23
N GLU A 195 -21.78 -0.75 21.09
CA GLU A 195 -22.16 -1.78 22.08
C GLU A 195 -21.40 -3.11 21.88
N GLN A 196 -20.79 -3.29 20.70
CA GLN A 196 -19.98 -4.47 20.34
C GLN A 196 -18.67 -4.05 19.67
N GLU A 197 -17.84 -5.01 19.27
CA GLU A 197 -16.49 -4.80 18.76
C GLU A 197 -16.44 -3.77 17.62
N VAL A 198 -15.50 -2.83 17.69
CA VAL A 198 -15.24 -1.85 16.63
C VAL A 198 -14.27 -2.46 15.62
N ASN A 199 -14.82 -3.23 14.67
CA ASN A 199 -14.02 -3.98 13.68
C ASN A 199 -13.22 -3.09 12.73
N CYS A 200 -13.69 -1.88 12.46
CA CYS A 200 -13.03 -0.98 11.53
C CYS A 200 -13.19 0.49 11.95
N VAL A 201 -12.17 1.26 11.64
CA VAL A 201 -12.14 2.71 11.84
C VAL A 201 -11.34 3.34 10.71
N ASP A 202 -11.77 4.51 10.27
CA ASP A 202 -11.02 5.37 9.37
C ASP A 202 -11.09 6.83 9.84
N CYS A 203 -10.09 7.62 9.49
CA CYS A 203 -9.99 9.02 9.92
C CYS A 203 -9.37 9.89 8.83
N GLN A 204 -10.11 10.90 8.39
CA GLN A 204 -9.63 11.87 7.41
C GLN A 204 -10.24 13.24 7.66
N GLY A 205 -9.46 14.31 7.53
CA GLY A 205 -9.96 15.68 7.64
C GLY A 205 -10.56 16.05 9.01
N GLY A 206 -10.20 15.33 10.07
CA GLY A 206 -10.81 15.52 11.40
C GLY A 206 -12.17 14.83 11.57
N ILE A 207 -12.60 14.02 10.60
CA ILE A 207 -13.76 13.14 10.71
C ILE A 207 -13.28 11.72 10.96
N ILE A 208 -13.91 11.04 11.92
CA ILE A 208 -13.69 9.63 12.20
C ILE A 208 -14.96 8.89 11.83
N VAL A 209 -14.82 7.79 11.11
CA VAL A 209 -15.92 6.86 10.86
C VAL A 209 -15.56 5.52 11.47
N SER A 210 -16.44 4.98 12.31
CA SER A 210 -16.28 3.68 12.95
C SER A 210 -17.38 2.73 12.53
N GLY A 211 -17.07 1.44 12.44
CA GLY A 211 -18.00 0.38 12.08
C GLY A 211 -17.87 -0.78 13.02
N SER A 212 -19.00 -1.31 13.47
CA SER A 212 -19.06 -2.30 14.53
C SER A 212 -19.86 -3.54 14.15
N ARG A 213 -19.63 -4.60 14.93
CA ARG A 213 -20.45 -5.80 14.95
C ARG A 213 -21.89 -5.52 15.42
N ASP A 214 -22.15 -4.38 16.07
CA ASP A 214 -23.49 -3.93 16.46
C ASP A 214 -24.40 -3.56 15.26
N ARG A 215 -23.91 -3.69 14.03
CA ARG A 215 -24.60 -3.40 12.75
C ARG A 215 -24.84 -1.90 12.51
N THR A 216 -24.01 -1.07 13.14
CA THR A 216 -23.99 0.36 12.93
C THR A 216 -22.63 0.85 12.46
N ALA A 217 -22.66 1.92 11.68
CA ALA A 217 -21.51 2.79 11.47
C ALA A 217 -21.79 4.15 12.11
N LYS A 218 -20.80 4.75 12.76
CA LYS A 218 -20.95 6.06 13.41
C LYS A 218 -19.92 7.04 12.85
N VAL A 219 -20.37 8.28 12.65
CA VAL A 219 -19.55 9.39 12.17
C VAL A 219 -19.30 10.32 13.34
N TRP A 220 -18.05 10.67 13.58
CA TRP A 220 -17.61 11.47 14.71
C TRP A 220 -16.81 12.68 14.23
N SER A 221 -17.06 13.82 14.85
CA SER A 221 -16.23 15.02 14.64
C SER A 221 -15.09 15.07 15.66
N LEU A 222 -13.88 15.30 15.17
CA LEU A 222 -12.70 15.63 15.98
C LEU A 222 -12.51 17.15 16.03
N ALA A 223 -13.36 17.85 16.78
CA ALA A 223 -13.19 19.28 17.02
C ALA A 223 -12.18 19.51 18.15
N SER A 224 -11.27 20.48 17.96
CA SER A 224 -10.27 20.88 18.96
C SER A 224 -10.93 21.20 20.30
N GLY A 225 -10.80 20.29 21.27
CA GLY A 225 -11.31 20.44 22.64
C GLY A 225 -12.54 19.58 23.01
N ARG A 226 -13.20 18.92 22.05
CA ARG A 226 -14.28 17.95 22.32
C ARG A 226 -14.06 16.69 21.48
N ALA A 227 -13.46 15.67 22.09
CA ALA A 227 -13.33 14.37 21.45
C ALA A 227 -14.69 13.65 21.42
N GLY A 228 -15.04 13.05 20.29
CA GLY A 228 -16.10 12.05 20.23
C GLY A 228 -17.54 12.59 20.15
N HIS A 229 -17.77 13.76 19.53
CA HIS A 229 -19.15 14.15 19.22
C HIS A 229 -19.67 13.32 18.04
N CYS A 230 -20.63 12.44 18.29
CA CYS A 230 -21.30 11.65 17.26
C CYS A 230 -22.18 12.57 16.41
N LEU A 231 -21.84 12.72 15.13
CA LEU A 231 -22.63 13.46 14.15
C LEU A 231 -23.79 12.61 13.64
N HIS A 232 -23.51 11.35 13.26
CA HIS A 232 -24.50 10.45 12.69
C HIS A 232 -24.30 9.03 13.21
N THR A 233 -25.41 8.32 13.44
CA THR A 233 -25.43 6.86 13.60
C THR A 233 -26.21 6.28 12.45
N VAL A 234 -25.56 5.43 11.67
CA VAL A 234 -26.07 4.83 10.44
C VAL A 234 -26.29 3.35 10.65
N GLN A 235 -27.48 2.86 10.27
CA GLN A 235 -27.83 1.44 10.35
C GLN A 235 -27.42 0.73 9.06
N THR A 236 -26.54 -0.27 9.16
CA THR A 236 -26.01 -1.01 8.00
C THR A 236 -26.69 -2.36 7.79
N GLU A 237 -27.68 -2.70 8.61
CA GLU A 237 -28.48 -3.95 8.64
C GLU A 237 -27.70 -5.25 8.91
N ASP A 238 -26.38 -5.23 8.76
CA ASP A 238 -25.46 -6.32 9.06
C ASP A 238 -24.15 -5.77 9.66
N ARG A 239 -23.36 -6.67 10.23
CA ARG A 239 -22.07 -6.40 10.87
C ARG A 239 -21.12 -5.72 9.90
N VAL A 240 -20.51 -4.61 10.33
CA VAL A 240 -19.54 -3.87 9.53
C VAL A 240 -18.14 -4.43 9.79
N TRP A 241 -17.42 -4.73 8.72
CA TRP A 241 -16.05 -5.28 8.77
C TRP A 241 -15.00 -4.32 8.22
N SER A 242 -15.40 -3.46 7.28
CA SER A 242 -14.48 -2.51 6.64
C SER A 242 -15.16 -1.18 6.38
N ILE A 243 -14.38 -0.11 6.49
CA ILE A 243 -14.79 1.26 6.19
C ILE A 243 -13.65 1.95 5.43
N ALA A 244 -14.02 2.85 4.52
CA ALA A 244 -13.09 3.79 3.91
C ALA A 244 -13.79 5.14 3.67
N ILE A 245 -13.17 6.23 4.12
CA ILE A 245 -13.59 7.60 3.85
C ILE A 245 -13.12 7.99 2.43
N SER A 246 -13.98 8.64 1.66
CA SER A 246 -13.62 9.16 0.35
C SER A 246 -12.54 10.24 0.50
N PRO A 247 -11.50 10.26 -0.37
CA PRO A 247 -10.49 11.31 -0.36
C PRO A 247 -11.06 12.74 -0.49
N LEU A 248 -12.26 12.91 -1.04
CA LEU A 248 -12.95 14.20 -1.15
C LEU A 248 -13.75 14.61 0.10
N LEU A 249 -13.80 13.76 1.13
CA LEU A 249 -14.56 14.00 2.37
C LEU A 249 -16.07 14.23 2.16
N SER A 250 -16.61 13.76 1.03
CA SER A 250 -18.05 13.86 0.73
C SER A 250 -18.84 12.61 1.12
N SER A 251 -18.20 11.44 1.10
CA SER A 251 -18.86 10.16 1.39
C SER A 251 -17.93 9.18 2.07
N PHE A 252 -18.48 8.10 2.62
CA PHE A 252 -17.74 6.96 3.11
C PHE A 252 -18.38 5.64 2.65
N VAL A 253 -17.59 4.58 2.56
CA VAL A 253 -18.05 3.24 2.19
C VAL A 253 -18.01 2.34 3.41
N THR A 254 -19.03 1.51 3.57
CA THR A 254 -19.07 0.40 4.51
C THR A 254 -19.08 -0.92 3.76
N GLY A 255 -18.24 -1.86 4.17
CA GLY A 255 -18.28 -3.27 3.80
C GLY A 255 -18.84 -4.12 4.94
N THR A 256 -19.92 -4.85 4.70
CA THR A 256 -20.61 -5.67 5.71
C THR A 256 -20.42 -7.17 5.48
N ALA A 257 -20.93 -8.00 6.39
CA ALA A 257 -20.83 -9.46 6.34
C ALA A 257 -21.69 -10.16 5.25
N CYS A 258 -22.54 -9.41 4.54
CA CYS A 258 -23.42 -9.93 3.47
C CYS A 258 -24.31 -11.13 3.88
N CYS A 259 -24.72 -11.23 5.15
CA CYS A 259 -25.55 -12.32 5.65
C CYS A 259 -27.04 -12.15 5.30
N GLY A 260 -27.46 -10.91 5.03
CA GLY A 260 -28.79 -10.53 4.58
C GLY A 260 -28.97 -10.54 3.06
N HIS A 261 -30.07 -9.93 2.58
CA HIS A 261 -30.41 -9.80 1.16
C HIS A 261 -29.97 -8.48 0.54
N THR A 262 -29.13 -7.72 1.23
CA THR A 262 -28.70 -6.40 0.82
C THR A 262 -27.23 -6.40 0.45
N SER A 263 -26.86 -5.49 -0.46
CA SER A 263 -25.47 -5.39 -0.91
C SER A 263 -24.54 -5.12 0.28
N PRO A 264 -23.37 -5.79 0.33
CA PRO A 264 -22.41 -5.61 1.39
C PRO A 264 -21.65 -4.30 1.30
N LEU A 265 -21.56 -3.70 0.10
CA LEU A 265 -20.90 -2.42 -0.12
C LEU A 265 -21.94 -1.31 -0.23
N ARG A 266 -21.89 -0.37 0.70
CA ARG A 266 -22.80 0.77 0.75
C ARG A 266 -22.02 2.06 0.86
N ILE A 267 -22.42 3.06 0.09
CA ILE A 267 -21.87 4.41 0.10
C ILE A 267 -22.86 5.32 0.81
N TRP A 268 -22.35 6.02 1.81
CA TRP A 268 -23.11 6.93 2.64
C TRP A 268 -22.59 8.34 2.45
N ASP A 269 -23.50 9.29 2.41
CA ASP A 269 -23.15 10.70 2.40
C ASP A 269 -22.64 11.12 3.79
N LEU A 270 -21.49 11.79 3.85
CA LEU A 270 -20.84 12.13 5.12
C LEU A 270 -21.58 13.23 5.89
N GLU A 271 -22.24 14.15 5.19
CA GLU A 271 -22.89 15.33 5.78
C GLU A 271 -24.30 15.01 6.30
N SER A 272 -25.07 14.21 5.58
CA SER A 272 -26.43 13.83 5.93
C SER A 272 -26.52 12.50 6.68
N GLY A 273 -25.51 11.64 6.56
CA GLY A 273 -25.54 10.27 7.07
C GLY A 273 -26.53 9.35 6.32
N GLN A 274 -27.05 9.79 5.17
CA GLN A 274 -28.01 9.01 4.38
C GLN A 274 -27.30 8.06 3.40
N LEU A 275 -27.99 6.97 3.05
CA LEU A 275 -27.52 6.04 2.03
C LEU A 275 -27.56 6.73 0.66
N ALA A 276 -26.38 6.94 0.07
CA ALA A 276 -26.28 7.50 -1.27
C ALA A 276 -26.50 6.42 -2.35
N THR A 277 -25.80 5.29 -2.22
CA THR A 277 -25.93 4.18 -3.18
C THR A 277 -25.36 2.87 -2.63
N CYS A 278 -25.68 1.76 -3.28
CA CYS A 278 -25.10 0.44 -3.02
C CYS A 278 -24.21 0.04 -4.20
N LEU A 279 -23.08 -0.61 -3.92
CA LEU A 279 -22.20 -1.12 -4.97
C LEU A 279 -22.45 -2.61 -5.20
N GLY A 280 -22.60 -3.02 -6.45
CA GLY A 280 -22.81 -4.41 -6.82
C GLY A 280 -24.22 -4.92 -6.57
N THR A 281 -24.73 -5.72 -7.50
CA THR A 281 -26.02 -6.43 -7.36
C THR A 281 -25.87 -7.94 -7.20
N ASP A 282 -24.69 -8.49 -7.52
CA ASP A 282 -24.52 -9.92 -7.79
C ASP A 282 -23.71 -10.64 -6.68
N PHE A 283 -23.70 -10.08 -5.47
CA PHE A 283 -23.04 -10.71 -4.33
C PHE A 283 -23.85 -11.90 -3.81
N HIS A 284 -23.21 -13.06 -3.67
CA HIS A 284 -23.85 -14.21 -3.03
C HIS A 284 -23.97 -13.98 -1.52
N ARG A 285 -24.90 -14.68 -0.86
CA ARG A 285 -25.03 -14.64 0.59
C ARG A 285 -23.70 -15.09 1.24
N GLY A 286 -23.22 -14.34 2.21
CA GLY A 286 -21.94 -14.59 2.87
C GLY A 286 -20.71 -14.01 2.15
N ALA A 287 -20.89 -13.25 1.06
CA ALA A 287 -19.83 -12.48 0.40
C ALA A 287 -19.39 -11.25 1.24
N GLY A 288 -19.01 -11.48 2.50
CA GLY A 288 -18.65 -10.40 3.42
C GLY A 288 -17.38 -9.68 3.00
N VAL A 289 -17.38 -8.35 3.07
CA VAL A 289 -16.27 -7.50 2.61
C VAL A 289 -15.34 -7.13 3.77
N LEU A 290 -14.14 -7.72 3.76
CA LEU A 290 -13.16 -7.62 4.85
C LEU A 290 -12.26 -6.40 4.74
N ASP A 291 -12.04 -5.87 3.53
CA ASP A 291 -11.24 -4.66 3.34
C ASP A 291 -11.74 -3.86 2.13
N VAL A 292 -11.71 -2.53 2.28
CA VAL A 292 -12.06 -1.56 1.24
C VAL A 292 -11.01 -0.45 1.27
N VAL A 293 -10.53 -0.04 0.09
CA VAL A 293 -9.50 1.00 -0.04
C VAL A 293 -9.83 1.89 -1.24
N TYR A 294 -9.89 3.20 -1.01
CA TYR A 294 -9.92 4.18 -2.10
C TYR A 294 -8.54 4.32 -2.73
N GLU A 295 -8.48 4.26 -4.06
CA GLU A 295 -7.30 4.62 -4.84
C GLU A 295 -7.36 6.07 -5.31
N THR A 296 -8.55 6.50 -5.74
CA THR A 296 -8.85 7.87 -6.15
C THR A 296 -10.23 8.24 -5.60
N PRO A 297 -10.65 9.52 -5.64
CA PRO A 297 -12.02 9.90 -5.29
C PRO A 297 -13.15 9.09 -5.95
N SER A 298 -12.91 8.54 -7.14
CA SER A 298 -13.89 7.78 -7.92
C SER A 298 -13.60 6.29 -7.99
N THR A 299 -12.43 5.83 -7.54
CA THR A 299 -11.98 4.45 -7.73
C THR A 299 -11.66 3.82 -6.40
N LEU A 300 -12.23 2.65 -6.14
CA LEU A 300 -11.98 1.89 -4.91
C LEU A 300 -11.81 0.40 -5.21
N LEU A 301 -11.08 -0.27 -4.32
CA LEU A 301 -10.86 -1.71 -4.31
C LEU A 301 -11.59 -2.32 -3.12
N SER A 302 -12.19 -3.49 -3.31
CA SER A 302 -12.79 -4.30 -2.24
C SER A 302 -12.30 -5.73 -2.31
N CYS A 303 -12.16 -6.39 -1.16
CA CYS A 303 -11.92 -7.83 -1.08
C CYS A 303 -12.60 -8.46 0.16
N GLY A 304 -12.84 -9.77 0.12
CA GLY A 304 -13.49 -10.44 1.23
C GLY A 304 -13.66 -11.96 1.07
N TYR A 305 -14.76 -12.46 1.61
CA TYR A 305 -15.11 -13.90 1.63
C TYR A 305 -15.54 -14.47 0.28
N ASP A 306 -15.88 -13.61 -0.68
CA ASP A 306 -16.23 -14.02 -2.03
C ASP A 306 -15.02 -14.35 -2.91
N THR A 307 -13.80 -14.29 -2.37
CA THR A 307 -12.55 -14.72 -3.02
C THR A 307 -12.10 -13.85 -4.21
N TYR A 308 -12.80 -12.76 -4.49
CA TYR A 308 -12.42 -11.78 -5.51
C TYR A 308 -11.85 -10.50 -4.91
N ILE A 309 -10.89 -9.91 -5.62
CA ILE A 309 -10.61 -8.48 -5.55
C ILE A 309 -11.46 -7.81 -6.62
N ARG A 310 -12.22 -6.79 -6.26
CA ARG A 310 -13.01 -6.01 -7.22
C ARG A 310 -12.55 -4.57 -7.27
N ALA A 311 -12.43 -4.03 -8.48
CA ALA A 311 -12.24 -2.61 -8.72
C ALA A 311 -13.55 -1.98 -9.16
N TRP A 312 -13.89 -0.86 -8.52
CA TRP A 312 -15.10 -0.09 -8.79
C TRP A 312 -14.70 1.29 -9.27
N ASP A 313 -15.32 1.76 -10.36
CA ASP A 313 -15.27 3.16 -10.76
C ASP A 313 -16.68 3.73 -10.61
N LEU A 314 -16.83 4.61 -9.62
CA LEU A 314 -18.09 5.24 -9.26
C LEU A 314 -18.67 6.08 -10.41
N ARG A 315 -17.85 6.49 -11.39
CA ARG A 315 -18.30 7.23 -12.57
C ARG A 315 -18.81 6.32 -13.68
N ALA A 316 -18.38 5.07 -13.72
CA ALA A 316 -18.74 4.13 -14.77
C ALA A 316 -20.03 3.38 -14.41
N SER A 317 -20.06 2.74 -13.24
CA SER A 317 -21.22 1.99 -12.77
C SER A 317 -21.11 1.73 -11.28
N THR A 318 -22.22 1.89 -10.57
CA THR A 318 -22.36 1.40 -9.19
C THR A 318 -22.84 -0.04 -9.14
N ARG A 319 -23.43 -0.59 -10.21
CA ARG A 319 -24.05 -1.93 -10.20
C ARG A 319 -23.07 -3.05 -10.48
N LYS A 320 -22.01 -2.79 -11.23
CA LYS A 320 -21.01 -3.79 -11.61
C LYS A 320 -19.60 -3.21 -11.45
N CYS A 321 -18.70 -4.04 -10.97
CA CYS A 321 -17.27 -3.75 -10.94
C CYS A 321 -16.71 -3.60 -12.36
N VAL A 322 -15.63 -2.83 -12.49
CA VAL A 322 -14.95 -2.60 -13.78
C VAL A 322 -13.96 -3.72 -14.06
N MET A 323 -13.34 -4.27 -13.02
CA MET A 323 -12.38 -5.37 -13.10
C MET A 323 -12.49 -6.26 -11.86
N GLU A 324 -12.19 -7.54 -12.05
CA GLU A 324 -12.15 -8.56 -11.01
C GLU A 324 -10.86 -9.38 -11.12
N TRP A 325 -10.30 -9.75 -9.97
CA TRP A 325 -9.18 -10.68 -9.87
C TRP A 325 -9.56 -11.80 -8.89
N GLU A 326 -9.69 -13.01 -9.41
CA GLU A 326 -10.07 -14.20 -8.65
C GLU A 326 -8.86 -14.79 -7.92
N GLU A 327 -9.01 -15.07 -6.62
CA GLU A 327 -8.02 -15.80 -5.86
C GLU A 327 -7.99 -17.28 -6.32
N PRO A 328 -6.86 -17.79 -6.86
CA PRO A 328 -6.84 -19.10 -7.52
C PRO A 328 -7.15 -20.32 -6.64
N HIS A 329 -7.19 -20.17 -5.31
CA HIS A 329 -7.42 -21.27 -4.35
C HIS A 329 -8.75 -21.10 -3.62
N ASP A 330 -9.67 -20.30 -4.17
CA ASP A 330 -11.01 -20.06 -3.64
C ASP A 330 -10.99 -19.74 -2.13
N SER A 331 -10.03 -18.90 -1.72
CA SER A 331 -9.80 -18.55 -0.33
C SER A 331 -10.08 -17.08 -0.07
N ALA A 332 -10.68 -16.80 1.08
CA ALA A 332 -11.02 -15.44 1.50
C ALA A 332 -9.79 -14.51 1.52
N LEU A 333 -10.01 -13.24 1.19
CA LEU A 333 -9.00 -12.20 1.18
C LEU A 333 -9.24 -11.23 2.34
N TYR A 334 -8.27 -11.16 3.25
CA TYR A 334 -8.38 -10.36 4.48
C TYR A 334 -7.93 -8.90 4.29
N CYS A 335 -7.04 -8.66 3.33
CA CYS A 335 -6.53 -7.32 3.08
C CYS A 335 -6.10 -7.13 1.62
N VAL A 336 -6.23 -5.90 1.14
CA VAL A 336 -5.82 -5.49 -0.22
C VAL A 336 -5.15 -4.12 -0.17
N ARG A 337 -4.01 -3.94 -0.86
CA ARG A 337 -3.38 -2.61 -1.03
C ARG A 337 -2.95 -2.41 -2.47
N SER A 338 -2.96 -1.16 -2.92
CA SER A 338 -2.48 -0.78 -4.24
C SER A 338 -1.38 0.27 -4.14
N ASP A 339 -0.51 0.29 -5.14
CA ASP A 339 0.52 1.31 -5.31
C ASP A 339 -0.04 2.63 -5.85
N GLY A 340 -1.36 2.70 -6.09
CA GLY A 340 -2.00 3.84 -6.76
C GLY A 340 -1.67 3.93 -8.24
N ASN A 341 -1.17 2.84 -8.84
CA ASN A 341 -0.84 2.73 -10.25
C ASN A 341 -1.26 1.37 -10.81
N HIS A 342 -0.31 0.44 -10.98
CA HIS A 342 -0.54 -0.84 -11.65
C HIS A 342 -0.52 -2.04 -10.71
N MET A 343 0.10 -1.94 -9.53
CA MET A 343 0.23 -3.07 -8.61
C MET A 343 -0.94 -3.12 -7.62
N ILE A 344 -1.41 -4.34 -7.37
CA ILE A 344 -2.21 -4.69 -6.20
C ILE A 344 -1.48 -5.80 -5.44
N ALA A 345 -1.49 -5.75 -4.12
CA ALA A 345 -1.07 -6.82 -3.24
C ALA A 345 -2.26 -7.27 -2.38
N SER A 346 -2.48 -8.58 -2.25
CA SER A 346 -3.55 -9.15 -1.42
C SER A 346 -3.04 -10.21 -0.45
N GLY A 347 -3.71 -10.29 0.69
CA GLY A 347 -3.44 -11.26 1.75
C GLY A 347 -4.54 -12.31 1.81
N SER A 348 -4.18 -13.58 1.58
CA SER A 348 -5.13 -14.69 1.54
C SER A 348 -5.23 -15.41 2.87
N ALA A 349 -6.40 -16.01 3.11
CA ALA A 349 -6.63 -17.03 4.14
C ALA A 349 -5.83 -18.32 3.87
N TYR A 350 -5.49 -18.58 2.60
CA TYR A 350 -4.73 -19.76 2.18
C TYR A 350 -3.30 -19.71 2.70
N TYR A 351 -3.04 -20.36 3.83
CA TYR A 351 -1.71 -20.62 4.40
C TYR A 351 -0.74 -19.43 4.43
N GLY A 352 -1.24 -18.21 4.70
CA GLY A 352 -0.40 -17.02 4.80
C GLY A 352 0.22 -16.61 3.47
N VAL A 353 -0.45 -16.89 2.35
CA VAL A 353 0.02 -16.51 1.02
C VAL A 353 -0.30 -15.05 0.72
N VAL A 354 0.73 -14.32 0.30
CA VAL A 354 0.61 -12.98 -0.31
C VAL A 354 0.62 -13.12 -1.82
N ARG A 355 -0.30 -12.44 -2.51
CA ARG A 355 -0.34 -12.41 -3.97
C ARG A 355 -0.13 -11.01 -4.51
N LEU A 356 0.58 -10.92 -5.62
CA LEU A 356 0.76 -9.70 -6.39
C LEU A 356 0.00 -9.79 -7.70
N TRP A 357 -0.60 -8.67 -8.08
CA TRP A 357 -1.41 -8.53 -9.27
C TRP A 357 -0.96 -7.30 -10.04
N ASP A 358 -1.10 -7.37 -11.36
CA ASP A 358 -0.93 -6.24 -12.26
C ASP A 358 -2.30 -5.92 -12.83
N LYS A 359 -2.81 -4.70 -12.61
CA LYS A 359 -4.16 -4.27 -13.02
C LYS A 359 -4.41 -4.40 -14.54
N ARG A 360 -3.34 -4.51 -15.33
CA ARG A 360 -3.41 -4.66 -16.80
C ARG A 360 -3.74 -6.08 -17.23
N GLN A 361 -3.82 -7.03 -16.30
CA GLN A 361 -4.13 -8.44 -16.55
C GLN A 361 -5.00 -9.02 -15.43
N SER A 362 -5.75 -10.07 -15.71
CA SER A 362 -6.59 -10.76 -14.71
C SER A 362 -5.82 -11.80 -13.88
N ARG A 363 -4.79 -12.41 -14.48
CA ARG A 363 -4.00 -13.46 -13.83
C ARG A 363 -3.13 -12.91 -12.70
N CYS A 364 -3.01 -13.71 -11.63
CA CYS A 364 -2.02 -13.50 -10.58
C CYS A 364 -0.61 -13.42 -11.19
N LEU A 365 0.18 -12.43 -10.74
CA LEU A 365 1.54 -12.21 -11.20
C LEU A 365 2.53 -13.08 -10.43
N GLN A 366 2.48 -13.02 -9.09
CA GLN A 366 3.37 -13.75 -8.19
C GLN A 366 2.65 -14.14 -6.90
N SER A 367 3.09 -15.22 -6.28
CA SER A 367 2.65 -15.64 -4.95
C SER A 367 3.84 -15.91 -4.03
N PHE A 368 3.69 -15.56 -2.75
CA PHE A 368 4.70 -15.78 -1.72
C PHE A 368 4.06 -16.50 -0.54
N SER A 369 4.51 -17.72 -0.28
CA SER A 369 4.18 -18.42 0.98
C SER A 369 5.11 -17.92 2.08
N LEU A 370 4.56 -17.26 3.08
CA LEU A 370 5.34 -16.69 4.19
C LEU A 370 5.63 -17.72 5.29
N SER A 371 4.91 -18.83 5.29
CA SER A 371 4.87 -19.81 6.37
C SER A 371 4.52 -21.21 5.83
N SER A 372 4.67 -22.21 6.69
CA SER A 372 4.39 -23.64 6.43
C SER A 372 2.88 -23.90 6.27
N PRO A 373 2.41 -25.03 5.69
CA PRO A 373 1.01 -25.29 5.38
C PRO A 373 0.02 -25.35 6.56
N THR A 374 0.43 -25.06 7.79
CA THR A 374 -0.46 -24.88 8.96
C THR A 374 -0.67 -23.41 9.32
N SER A 375 -0.31 -22.51 8.39
CA SER A 375 -0.24 -21.08 8.64
C SER A 375 -1.60 -20.38 8.67
N SER A 376 -1.69 -19.38 9.54
CA SER A 376 -2.77 -18.40 9.62
C SER A 376 -2.93 -17.55 8.35
N PRO A 377 -4.09 -16.89 8.17
CA PRO A 377 -4.29 -15.84 7.17
C PRO A 377 -3.27 -14.71 7.24
N VAL A 378 -3.12 -13.99 6.12
CA VAL A 378 -2.45 -12.68 6.12
C VAL A 378 -3.47 -11.60 6.48
N TYR A 379 -3.50 -11.20 7.75
CA TYR A 379 -4.50 -10.25 8.25
C TYR A 379 -4.27 -8.82 7.76
N CYS A 380 -3.01 -8.41 7.64
CA CYS A 380 -2.67 -7.07 7.20
C CYS A 380 -1.40 -7.09 6.36
N LEU A 381 -1.38 -6.28 5.31
CA LEU A 381 -0.22 -6.06 4.47
C LEU A 381 0.00 -4.55 4.23
N ARG A 382 1.27 -4.17 4.17
CA ARG A 382 1.72 -2.84 3.74
C ARG A 382 2.99 -2.99 2.93
N PHE A 383 3.24 -2.08 2.01
CA PHE A 383 4.48 -2.11 1.25
C PHE A 383 4.99 -0.70 0.97
N SER A 384 6.29 -0.60 0.82
CA SER A 384 6.99 0.53 0.23
C SER A 384 7.39 0.17 -1.20
N THR A 385 8.11 1.06 -1.89
CA THR A 385 8.66 0.75 -3.23
C THR A 385 9.68 -0.39 -3.21
N THR A 386 10.22 -0.74 -2.04
CA THR A 386 11.33 -1.67 -1.87
C THR A 386 10.97 -2.91 -1.07
N HIS A 387 10.04 -2.82 -0.13
CA HIS A 387 9.71 -3.89 0.80
C HIS A 387 8.21 -4.16 0.85
N LEU A 388 7.83 -5.42 1.03
CA LEU A 388 6.48 -5.82 1.43
C LEU A 388 6.50 -6.37 2.85
N TYR A 389 5.62 -5.88 3.71
CA TYR A 389 5.42 -6.34 5.07
C TYR A 389 4.06 -7.01 5.19
N ALA A 390 4.02 -8.16 5.83
CA ALA A 390 2.82 -8.97 5.99
C ALA A 390 2.75 -9.53 7.41
N ALA A 391 1.62 -9.32 8.07
CA ALA A 391 1.39 -9.84 9.42
C ALA A 391 0.43 -11.03 9.39
N LEU A 392 0.93 -12.12 9.98
CA LEU A 392 0.23 -13.37 10.24
C LEU A 392 -0.17 -13.41 11.71
N ALA A 393 -0.85 -14.47 12.15
CA ALA A 393 -1.31 -14.58 13.53
C ALA A 393 -0.20 -14.58 14.58
N SER A 394 1.00 -15.04 14.23
CA SER A 394 2.11 -15.27 15.17
C SER A 394 3.42 -14.58 14.79
N ALA A 395 3.46 -13.91 13.63
CA ALA A 395 4.69 -13.34 13.10
C ALA A 395 4.45 -12.18 12.13
N LEU A 396 5.44 -11.29 12.07
CA LEU A 396 5.57 -10.25 11.06
C LEU A 396 6.69 -10.64 10.10
N HIS A 397 6.35 -10.72 8.82
CA HIS A 397 7.29 -11.05 7.74
C HIS A 397 7.58 -9.83 6.87
N ALA A 398 8.79 -9.80 6.31
CA ALA A 398 9.21 -8.83 5.29
C ALA A 398 9.75 -9.55 4.06
N LEU A 399 9.42 -9.01 2.89
CA LEU A 399 9.99 -9.38 1.59
C LEU A 399 10.78 -8.17 1.08
N ASP A 400 12.09 -8.31 0.94
CA ASP A 400 12.99 -7.27 0.42
C ASP A 400 13.25 -7.51 -1.07
N PHE A 401 12.91 -6.52 -1.90
CA PHE A 401 13.07 -6.55 -3.36
C PHE A 401 14.29 -5.74 -3.85
N THR A 402 15.14 -5.20 -2.97
CA THR A 402 16.29 -4.38 -3.35
C THR A 402 17.50 -5.18 -3.83
N ALA A 403 17.82 -6.25 -3.11
CA ALA A 403 18.93 -7.15 -3.41
C ALA A 403 18.49 -8.61 -3.11
N PRO A 404 17.84 -9.26 -4.08
CA PRO A 404 17.24 -10.59 -3.91
C PRO A 404 18.26 -11.72 -3.73
#